data_AF-A0A947VFX4-F1
#
_entry.id   AF-A0A947VFX4-F1
#
_cell.length_a   1.000
_cell.length_b   1.000
_cell.length_c   1.000
_cell.angle_alpha   90.00
_cell.angle_beta   90.00
_cell.angle_gamma   90.00
#
_symmetry.space_group_name_H-M   'P 1'
#
loop_
_entity.id
_entity.type
_entity.pdbx_description
1 polymer ?
#
loop_
_entity_poly.entity_id
_entity_poly.type
_entity_poly.pdbx_seq_one_letter_code
_entity_poly.pdbx_strand_id
1 'polypeptide(L)'
;MKVVCDHCGAKVPKYETVISPEDGKRHCFNCFNKKISQELGIDFETVNFDPITLEDSYGGKHTFHFRSLLVPTGKLIEAFELKEGEPGGYMSGVLDGFSCDISDL
;
A
#
# COMPACT_ATOMS: atom_id res chain seq x y z
N MET A 1 1.06 -3.95 -15.23
CA MET A 1 2.48 -3.92 -15.66
C MET A 1 3.39 -4.09 -14.44
N LYS A 2 4.54 -4.77 -14.56
CA LYS A 2 5.56 -4.84 -13.48
C LYS A 2 6.66 -3.81 -13.71
N VAL A 3 7.20 -3.25 -12.63
CA VAL A 3 8.26 -2.23 -12.62
C VAL A 3 9.33 -2.62 -11.59
N VAL A 4 10.54 -2.08 -11.75
CA VAL A 4 11.65 -2.30 -10.82
C VAL A 4 11.59 -1.24 -9.72
N CYS A 5 11.77 -1.68 -8.47
CA CYS A 5 12.01 -0.80 -7.33
C CYS A 5 13.44 -0.27 -7.37
N ASP A 6 13.62 1.04 -7.29
CA ASP A 6 14.93 1.69 -7.37
C ASP A 6 15.78 1.48 -6.09
N HIS A 7 15.17 1.00 -5.01
CA HIS A 7 15.86 0.74 -3.74
C HIS A 7 16.30 -0.72 -3.59
N CYS A 8 15.39 -1.69 -3.76
CA CYS A 8 15.70 -3.11 -3.55
C CYS A 8 15.87 -3.93 -4.85
N GLY A 9 15.60 -3.34 -6.02
CA GLY A 9 15.69 -4.03 -7.31
C GLY A 9 14.57 -5.02 -7.61
N ALA A 10 13.60 -5.20 -6.69
CA ALA A 10 12.49 -6.12 -6.89
C ALA A 10 11.59 -5.70 -8.07
N LYS A 11 11.13 -6.69 -8.86
CA LYS A 11 10.10 -6.50 -9.90
C LYS A 11 8.71 -6.70 -9.32
N VAL A 12 8.01 -5.62 -9.04
CA VAL A 12 6.68 -5.62 -8.42
C VAL A 12 5.62 -5.07 -9.39
N PRO A 13 4.32 -5.39 -9.21
CA PRO A 13 3.25 -4.67 -9.91
C PRO A 13 3.37 -3.15 -9.74
N LYS A 14 3.09 -2.38 -10.79
CA LYS A 14 3.20 -0.92 -10.75
C LYS A 14 2.33 -0.28 -9.66
N TYR A 15 1.17 -0.86 -9.39
CA TYR A 15 0.27 -0.41 -8.34
C TYR A 15 0.78 -0.68 -6.91
N GLU A 16 1.86 -1.45 -6.74
CA GLU A 16 2.56 -1.68 -5.46
C GLU A 16 3.79 -0.76 -5.29
N THR A 17 3.81 0.37 -6.01
CA THR A 17 4.91 1.34 -5.95
C THR A 17 4.44 2.76 -5.70
N VAL A 18 5.34 3.56 -5.17
CA VAL A 18 5.20 5.01 -4.97
C VAL A 18 6.41 5.72 -5.56
N ILE A 19 6.19 6.90 -6.11
CA ILE A 19 7.28 7.83 -6.39
C ILE A 19 7.52 8.61 -5.10
N SER A 20 8.67 8.35 -4.47
CA SER A 20 9.05 9.02 -3.22
C SER A 20 9.21 10.52 -3.49
N PRO A 21 8.56 11.39 -2.70
CA PRO A 21 8.63 12.83 -2.89
C PRO A 21 10.03 13.40 -2.58
N GLU A 22 10.86 12.68 -1.81
CA GLU A 22 12.17 13.17 -1.39
C GLU A 22 13.25 13.04 -2.46
N ASP A 23 13.25 11.93 -3.21
CA ASP A 23 14.29 11.59 -4.17
C ASP A 23 13.77 11.39 -5.60
N GLY A 24 12.45 11.47 -5.80
CA GLY A 24 11.79 11.24 -7.08
C GLY A 24 11.91 9.80 -7.59
N LYS A 25 12.43 8.88 -6.77
CA LYS A 25 12.65 7.48 -7.16
C LYS A 25 11.40 6.64 -6.92
N ARG A 26 11.28 5.56 -7.67
CA ARG A 26 10.21 4.58 -7.50
C ARG A 26 10.59 3.56 -6.45
N HIS A 27 9.84 3.52 -5.36
CA HIS A 27 9.99 2.52 -4.30
C HIS A 27 8.80 1.57 -4.31
N CYS A 28 9.03 0.27 -4.08
CA CYS A 28 7.93 -0.60 -3.70
C CYS A 28 7.44 -0.23 -2.29
N PHE A 29 6.16 -0.51 -1.99
CA PHE A 29 5.61 -0.15 -0.67
C PHE A 29 6.35 -0.79 0.50
N ASN A 30 6.93 -1.99 0.33
CA ASN A 30 7.75 -2.60 1.38
C ASN A 30 8.99 -1.75 1.72
N CYS A 31 9.69 -1.21 0.71
CA CYS A 31 10.85 -0.35 0.94
C CYS A 31 10.43 1.01 1.50
N PHE A 32 9.38 1.59 0.94
CA PHE A 32 8.86 2.88 1.38
C PHE A 32 8.40 2.82 2.84
N ASN A 33 7.52 1.88 3.18
CA ASN A 33 7.02 1.74 4.55
C ASN A 33 8.14 1.43 5.54
N LYS A 34 9.11 0.57 5.17
CA LYS A 34 10.27 0.31 6.03
C LYS A 34 11.03 1.60 6.35
N LYS A 35 11.31 2.42 5.34
CA LYS A 35 11.97 3.71 5.53
C LYS A 35 11.18 4.62 6.47
N ILE A 36 9.89 4.84 6.17
CA ILE A 36 9.03 5.73 6.98
C ILE A 36 8.88 5.20 8.41
N SER A 37 8.77 3.88 8.60
CA SER A 37 8.67 3.29 9.93
C SER A 37 9.92 3.56 10.80
N GLN A 38 11.11 3.50 10.18
CA GLN A 38 12.37 3.79 10.85
C GLN A 38 12.50 5.28 11.20
N GLU A 39 12.05 6.17 10.32
CA GLU A 39 12.07 7.61 10.55
C GLU A 39 11.08 8.05 11.65
N LEU A 40 9.94 7.39 11.74
CA LEU A 40 8.92 7.66 12.77
C LEU A 40 9.14 6.88 14.08
N GLY A 41 10.14 5.97 14.12
CA GLY A 41 10.37 5.11 15.29
C GLY A 41 9.20 4.16 15.60
N ILE A 42 8.35 3.84 14.62
CA ILE A 42 7.19 2.96 14.80
C ILE A 42 7.51 1.54 14.35
N ASP A 43 7.00 0.56 15.09
CA ASP A 43 6.97 -0.81 14.60
C ASP A 43 5.86 -0.97 13.56
N PHE A 44 6.28 -1.26 12.32
CA PHE A 44 5.39 -1.46 11.20
C PHE A 44 5.97 -2.50 10.25
N GLU A 45 5.26 -3.62 10.11
CA GLU A 45 5.54 -4.63 9.10
C GLU A 45 4.51 -4.51 7.97
N THR A 46 5.00 -4.41 6.72
CA THR A 46 4.09 -4.43 5.58
C THR A 46 3.50 -5.82 5.39
N VAL A 47 2.19 -5.93 5.61
CA VAL A 47 1.44 -7.14 5.28
C VAL A 47 1.14 -7.17 3.79
N ASN A 48 1.52 -8.27 3.13
CA ASN A 48 1.12 -8.57 1.75
C ASN A 48 -0.11 -9.47 1.79
N PHE A 49 -1.20 -9.03 1.19
CA PHE A 49 -2.44 -9.81 1.12
C PHE A 49 -2.56 -10.46 -0.25
N ASP A 50 -3.05 -11.71 -0.26
CA ASP A 50 -3.55 -12.29 -1.49
C ASP A 50 -4.83 -11.57 -1.93
N PRO A 51 -5.06 -11.38 -3.24
CA PRO A 51 -6.31 -10.80 -3.72
C PRO A 51 -7.51 -11.66 -3.32
N ILE A 52 -8.62 -11.02 -2.95
CA ILE A 52 -9.87 -11.72 -2.64
C ILE A 52 -10.89 -11.47 -3.74
N THR A 53 -11.67 -12.49 -4.09
CA THR A 53 -12.81 -12.35 -5.00
C THR A 53 -14.11 -12.48 -4.22
N LEU A 54 -14.97 -11.47 -4.34
CA LEU A 54 -16.29 -11.41 -3.73
C LEU A 54 -17.36 -11.36 -4.83
N GLU A 55 -18.56 -11.85 -4.53
CA GLU A 55 -19.73 -11.74 -5.42
C GLU A 55 -20.71 -10.73 -4.82
N ASP A 56 -21.18 -9.78 -5.62
CA ASP A 56 -22.14 -8.77 -5.18
C ASP A 56 -23.59 -9.32 -5.19
N SER A 57 -24.55 -8.51 -4.72
CA SER A 57 -25.96 -8.89 -4.68
C SER A 57 -26.61 -9.10 -6.06
N TYR A 58 -25.94 -8.70 -7.13
CA TYR A 58 -26.36 -8.87 -8.52
C TYR A 58 -25.64 -10.05 -9.22
N GLY A 59 -24.78 -10.80 -8.51
CA GLY A 59 -24.00 -11.91 -9.06
C GLY A 59 -22.70 -11.47 -9.77
N GLY A 60 -22.32 -10.20 -9.68
CA GLY A 60 -21.08 -9.65 -10.22
C GLY A 60 -19.89 -10.07 -9.37
N LYS A 61 -18.82 -10.57 -10.00
CA LYS A 61 -17.57 -10.94 -9.30
C LYS A 61 -16.59 -9.78 -9.29
N HIS A 62 -16.09 -9.46 -8.10
CA HIS A 62 -15.19 -8.35 -7.81
C HIS A 62 -13.91 -8.88 -7.16
N THR A 63 -12.76 -8.67 -7.81
CA THR A 63 -11.46 -9.07 -7.25
C THR A 63 -10.76 -7.85 -6.68
N PHE A 64 -10.59 -7.83 -5.37
CA PHE A 64 -9.91 -6.78 -4.63
C PHE A 64 -8.46 -7.16 -4.37
N HIS A 65 -7.57 -6.27 -4.75
CA HIS A 65 -6.16 -6.23 -4.36
C HIS A 65 -6.00 -5.29 -3.18
N PHE A 66 -4.92 -5.45 -2.41
CA PHE A 66 -4.69 -4.67 -1.21
C PHE A 66 -3.30 -4.06 -1.19
N ARG A 67 -3.18 -2.93 -0.51
CA ARG A 67 -1.90 -2.36 -0.13
C ARG A 67 -1.97 -1.77 1.27
N SER A 68 -0.88 -1.94 2.03
CA SER A 68 -0.68 -1.31 3.33
C SER A 68 0.32 -0.18 3.16
N LEU A 69 0.03 0.99 3.73
CA LEU A 69 0.74 2.23 3.51
C LEU A 69 0.93 2.97 4.83
N LEU A 70 2.14 3.47 5.07
CA LEU A 70 2.33 4.56 6.01
C LEU A 70 2.08 5.87 5.29
N VAL A 71 1.12 6.64 5.81
CA VAL A 71 0.75 7.97 5.30
C VAL A 71 0.98 9.00 6.42
N PRO A 72 1.07 10.32 6.10
CA PRO A 72 1.33 11.33 7.12
C PRO A 72 0.33 11.32 8.30
N THR A 73 -0.89 10.83 8.08
CA THR A 73 -1.96 10.76 9.08
C THR A 73 -2.07 9.42 9.80
N GLY A 74 -1.28 8.40 9.45
CA GLY A 74 -1.35 7.10 10.09
C GLY A 74 -1.05 5.90 9.21
N LYS A 75 -1.72 4.77 9.50
CA LYS A 75 -1.59 3.47 8.83
C LYS A 75 -2.84 3.23 7.97
N LEU A 76 -2.68 3.14 6.66
CA LEU A 76 -3.77 2.91 5.71
C LEU A 76 -3.68 1.50 5.15
N ILE A 77 -4.81 0.77 5.19
CA ILE A 77 -5.03 -0.39 4.32
C ILE A 77 -6.05 0.01 3.27
N GLU A 78 -5.68 -0.10 2.00
CA GLU A 78 -6.57 0.18 0.88
C GLU A 78 -6.87 -1.11 0.13
N ALA A 79 -8.14 -1.32 -0.20
CA ALA A 79 -8.65 -2.36 -1.08
C ALA A 79 -9.10 -1.72 -2.41
N PHE A 80 -8.69 -2.30 -3.53
CA PHE A 80 -9.01 -1.76 -4.85
C PHE A 80 -9.14 -2.86 -5.90
N GLU A 81 -10.04 -2.66 -6.84
CA GLU A 81 -10.07 -3.47 -8.07
C GLU A 81 -8.99 -3.04 -9.06
N LEU A 82 -8.71 -3.91 -10.03
CA LEU A 82 -7.89 -3.57 -11.19
C LEU A 82 -8.76 -3.39 -12.44
N LYS A 83 -8.56 -2.28 -13.15
CA LYS A 83 -9.02 -2.06 -14.53
C LYS A 83 -7.81 -1.90 -15.42
N GLU A 84 -7.70 -2.74 -16.44
CA GLU A 84 -6.57 -2.75 -17.38
C GLU A 84 -5.19 -2.87 -16.68
N GLY A 85 -5.15 -3.53 -15.52
CA GLY A 85 -3.92 -3.76 -14.75
C GLY A 85 -3.45 -2.59 -13.90
N GLU A 86 -4.28 -1.56 -13.73
CA GLU A 86 -4.09 -0.41 -12.83
C GLU A 86 -5.25 -0.32 -11.83
N PRO A 87 -5.08 0.31 -10.66
CA PRO A 87 -6.16 0.49 -9.70
C PRO A 87 -7.32 1.27 -10.32
N GLY A 88 -8.53 0.75 -10.18
CA GLY A 88 -9.74 1.37 -10.70
C GLY A 88 -10.96 0.48 -10.51
N GLY A 89 -12.16 1.05 -10.63
CA GLY A 89 -13.39 0.37 -10.22
C GLY A 89 -13.69 0.64 -8.75
N TYR A 90 -14.11 -0.38 -8.00
CA TYR A 90 -14.39 -0.22 -6.57
C TYR A 90 -13.09 -0.03 -5.77
N MET A 91 -13.09 0.97 -4.89
CA MET A 91 -11.98 1.29 -4.00
C MET A 91 -12.51 1.67 -2.63
N SER A 92 -11.84 1.19 -1.58
CA SER A 92 -12.14 1.54 -0.19
C SER A 92 -10.88 1.48 0.65
N GLY A 93 -10.86 2.16 1.79
CA GLY A 93 -9.71 2.16 2.68
C GLY A 93 -10.11 2.34 4.13
N VAL A 94 -9.30 1.76 5.01
CA VAL A 94 -9.39 1.95 6.45
C VAL A 94 -8.09 2.61 6.89
N LEU A 95 -8.24 3.78 7.54
CA LEU A 95 -7.14 4.54 8.11
C LEU A 95 -7.22 4.45 9.62
N ASP A 96 -6.12 4.00 10.23
CA ASP A 96 -5.90 4.12 11.66
C ASP A 96 -4.86 5.21 11.94
N GLY A 97 -5.07 5.98 13.00
CA GLY A 97 -4.12 7.02 13.40
C GLY A 97 -2.84 6.42 13.97
N PHE A 98 -1.80 7.24 14.08
CA PHE A 98 -0.72 6.93 15.01
C PHE A 98 -1.26 7.12 16.43
N SER A 99 -1.28 6.07 17.26
CA SER A 99 -1.72 6.19 18.66
C SER A 99 -0.90 7.25 19.39
N CYS A 100 -1.54 8.09 20.20
CA CYS A 100 -0.91 9.23 20.87
C CYS A 100 0.25 8.88 21.82
N ASP A 101 0.54 7.60 22.07
CA ASP A 101 1.71 7.15 22.85
C ASP A 101 3.05 7.25 22.09
N ILE A 102 3.06 7.80 20.86
CA ILE A 102 4.29 8.09 20.09
C ILE A 102 4.96 9.41 20.58
N SER A 103 4.47 10.03 21.65
CA SER A 103 5.07 11.24 22.22
C SER A 103 6.31 11.04 23.09
N ASP A 104 6.79 9.80 23.30
CA ASP A 104 7.93 9.50 24.18
C ASP A 104 9.20 8.97 23.45
N LEU A 105 9.36 9.29 22.15
CA LEU A 105 10.58 9.01 21.38
C LEU A 105 11.47 10.25 21.21
#